data_AF-A0A9D9UJF3-F1
#
_entry.id   AF-A0A9D9UJF3-F1
#
_cell.length_a   1.000
_cell.length_b   1.000
_cell.length_c   1.000
_cell.angle_alpha   90.00
_cell.angle_beta   90.00
_cell.angle_gamma   90.00
#
_symmetry.space_group_name_H-M   'P 1'
#
loop_
_entity.id
_entity.type
_entity.pdbx_description
1 polymer ?
#
loop_
_entity_poly.entity_id
_entity_poly.type
_entity_poly.pdbx_seq_one_letter_code
_entity_poly.pdbx_strand_id
1 'polypeptide(L)'
;MENRYPKVIEGDLLIDNFFEANTEVKFYPEMKKLIADVGEDLASKIMWCFFILIDPRSFYYDKMTIIERRNHCIKEYYDLAFEEYKWVEEFYLDKILINEDILHYVQLLKKFEMSVAMDSKYTVQKAAQDKEALIIFRQKAYAQINKAETLTIQGKKQPGLLARTKKF
;
A
#
# COMPACT_ATOMS: atom_id res chain seq x y z
N MET A 1 -15.19 -16.43 16.70
CA MET A 1 -15.15 -14.96 16.57
C MET A 1 -14.41 -14.65 15.29
N GLU A 2 -15.15 -14.21 14.28
CA GLU A 2 -14.56 -13.77 13.01
C GLU A 2 -13.74 -12.51 13.29
N ASN A 3 -12.43 -12.56 12.99
CA ASN A 3 -11.56 -11.41 12.96
C ASN A 3 -12.07 -10.45 11.87
N ARG A 4 -13.01 -9.58 12.24
CA ARG A 4 -13.39 -8.43 11.43
C ARG A 4 -12.21 -7.46 11.50
N TYR A 5 -11.41 -7.50 10.45
CA TYR A 5 -10.42 -6.47 10.13
C TYR A 5 -11.07 -5.07 10.30
N PRO A 6 -10.32 -4.07 10.80
CA PRO A 6 -10.80 -2.70 10.81
C PRO A 6 -11.20 -2.30 9.38
N LYS A 7 -12.23 -1.45 9.25
CA LYS A 7 -12.72 -0.92 7.97
C LYS A 7 -11.62 -0.08 7.29
N VAL A 8 -10.78 -0.81 6.56
CA VAL A 8 -10.07 -0.59 5.30
C VAL A 8 -9.60 0.83 4.94
N ILE A 9 -8.29 0.92 4.69
CA ILE A 9 -7.64 1.88 3.76
C ILE A 9 -8.13 1.65 2.31
N GLU A 10 -8.76 0.51 2.02
CA GLU A 10 -9.43 0.28 0.73
C GLU A 10 -10.78 0.98 0.73
N GLY A 11 -10.78 2.13 0.08
CA GLY A 11 -11.95 2.62 -0.61
C GLY A 11 -12.46 1.61 -1.65
N ASP A 12 -13.63 1.86 -2.24
CA ASP A 12 -14.04 1.14 -3.44
C ASP A 12 -13.08 1.52 -4.58
N LEU A 13 -12.13 0.64 -4.86
CA LEU A 13 -11.02 0.84 -5.78
C LEU A 13 -11.45 1.16 -7.23
N LEU A 14 -12.74 0.96 -7.56
CA LEU A 14 -13.30 1.29 -8.87
C LEU A 14 -13.86 2.71 -8.97
N ILE A 15 -14.28 3.30 -7.84
CA ILE A 15 -14.95 4.61 -7.80
C ILE A 15 -14.21 5.64 -6.95
N ASP A 16 -13.39 5.21 -6.00
CA ASP A 16 -12.70 6.08 -5.07
C ASP A 16 -11.41 6.64 -5.68
N ASN A 17 -11.21 7.94 -5.49
CA ASN A 17 -10.01 8.62 -5.93
C ASN A 17 -8.89 8.48 -4.89
N PHE A 18 -7.75 7.90 -5.29
CA PHE A 18 -6.60 7.70 -4.41
C PHE A 18 -6.12 9.01 -3.77
N PHE A 19 -6.13 10.12 -4.51
CA PHE A 19 -5.68 11.42 -4.02
C PHE A 19 -6.72 12.12 -3.15
N GLU A 20 -8.00 11.75 -3.22
CA GLU A 20 -9.01 12.22 -2.26
C GLU A 20 -8.89 11.48 -0.93
N ALA A 21 -8.62 10.17 -0.98
CA ALA A 21 -8.36 9.37 0.20
C ALA A 21 -7.01 9.71 0.87
N ASN A 22 -6.03 10.17 0.10
CA ASN A 22 -4.65 10.46 0.53
C ASN A 22 -4.21 11.85 0.03
N THR A 23 -4.89 12.90 0.49
CA THR A 23 -4.71 14.29 -0.01
C THR A 23 -3.28 14.81 0.05
N GLU A 24 -2.50 14.38 1.04
CA GLU A 24 -1.09 14.73 1.21
C GLU A 24 -0.21 14.23 0.05
N VAL A 25 -0.57 13.10 -0.56
CA VAL A 25 0.20 12.48 -1.65
C VAL A 25 0.15 13.35 -2.91
N LYS A 26 -0.96 14.07 -3.13
CA LYS A 26 -1.15 14.98 -4.26
C LYS A 26 -0.12 16.12 -4.33
N PHE A 27 0.53 16.45 -3.20
CA PHE A 27 1.48 17.56 -3.14
C PHE A 27 2.91 17.21 -3.56
N TYR A 28 3.24 15.92 -3.65
CA TYR A 28 4.56 15.48 -4.10
C TYR A 28 4.81 15.84 -5.57
N PRO A 29 6.01 16.33 -5.93
CA PRO A 29 6.36 16.67 -7.32
C PRO A 29 6.10 15.53 -8.31
N GLU A 30 6.40 14.29 -7.91
CA GLU A 30 6.19 13.07 -8.67
C GLU A 30 4.70 12.87 -9.00
N MET A 31 3.82 13.09 -8.02
CA MET A 31 2.37 12.93 -8.19
C MET A 31 1.76 14.06 -9.00
N LYS A 32 2.26 15.29 -8.82
CA LYS A 32 1.88 16.43 -9.69
C LYS A 32 2.24 16.15 -11.15
N LYS A 33 3.42 15.59 -11.39
CA LYS A 33 3.84 15.15 -12.73
C LYS A 33 2.91 14.07 -13.26
N LEU A 34 2.64 13.02 -12.47
CA LEU A 34 1.73 11.94 -12.89
C LEU A 34 0.36 12.48 -13.32
N ILE A 35 -0.25 13.33 -12.47
CA ILE A 35 -1.55 13.93 -12.74
C ILE A 35 -1.52 14.82 -13.98
N ALA A 36 -0.43 15.56 -14.20
CA ALA A 36 -0.28 16.38 -15.40
C ALA A 36 -0.12 15.54 -16.68
N ASP A 37 0.59 14.41 -16.60
CA ASP A 37 0.90 13.56 -17.75
C ASP A 37 -0.32 12.73 -18.21
N VAL A 38 -1.11 12.19 -17.27
CA VAL A 38 -2.19 11.23 -17.57
C VAL A 38 -3.59 11.65 -17.13
N GLY A 39 -3.72 12.77 -16.42
CA GLY A 39 -4.98 13.19 -15.79
C GLY A 39 -5.21 12.54 -14.42
N GLU A 40 -6.03 13.19 -13.59
CA GLU A 40 -6.22 12.80 -12.19
C GLU A 40 -6.85 11.40 -12.01
N ASP A 41 -7.85 11.07 -12.83
CA ASP A 41 -8.54 9.78 -12.75
C ASP A 41 -7.61 8.59 -13.06
N LEU A 42 -6.81 8.71 -14.12
CA LEU A 42 -5.86 7.65 -14.49
C LEU A 42 -4.68 7.60 -13.53
N ALA A 43 -4.17 8.76 -13.09
CA ALA A 43 -3.15 8.83 -12.05
C ALA A 43 -3.61 8.15 -10.74
N SER A 44 -4.87 8.36 -10.35
CA SER A 44 -5.49 7.70 -9.19
C SER A 44 -5.51 6.18 -9.35
N LYS A 45 -5.92 5.67 -10.52
CA LYS A 45 -5.92 4.23 -10.83
C LYS A 45 -4.51 3.63 -10.78
N ILE A 46 -3.52 4.33 -11.33
CA ILE A 46 -2.11 3.90 -11.28
C ILE A 46 -1.65 3.75 -9.82
N MET A 47 -1.98 4.73 -8.97
CA MET A 47 -1.62 4.69 -7.55
C MET A 47 -2.32 3.55 -6.80
N TRP A 48 -3.60 3.29 -7.09
CA TRP A 48 -4.30 2.12 -6.54
C TRP A 48 -3.65 0.81 -6.98
N CYS A 49 -3.25 0.68 -8.25
CA CYS A 49 -2.54 -0.51 -8.71
C CYS A 49 -1.25 -0.74 -7.92
N PHE A 50 -0.47 0.30 -7.66
CA PHE A 50 0.77 0.17 -6.88
C PHE A 50 0.50 -0.12 -5.40
N PHE A 51 -0.56 0.45 -4.80
CA PHE A 51 -1.00 0.04 -3.46
C PHE A 51 -1.32 -1.45 -3.41
N ILE A 52 -2.12 -1.97 -4.35
CA ILE A 52 -2.50 -3.38 -4.39
C ILE A 52 -1.27 -4.29 -4.56
N LEU A 53 -0.35 -3.90 -5.44
CA LEU A 53 0.84 -4.68 -5.77
C LEU A 53 1.91 -4.68 -4.68
N ILE A 54 2.08 -3.58 -3.95
CA ILE A 54 3.28 -3.34 -3.15
C ILE A 54 2.96 -3.20 -1.67
N ASP A 55 1.80 -2.67 -1.31
CA ASP A 55 1.49 -2.33 0.08
C ASP A 55 0.94 -3.53 0.87
N PRO A 56 1.58 -3.97 1.96
CA PRO A 56 1.08 -5.05 2.80
C PRO A 56 -0.29 -4.78 3.45
N ARG A 57 -0.73 -3.53 3.46
CA ARG A 57 -2.05 -3.11 3.96
C ARG A 57 -3.17 -3.37 2.95
N SER A 58 -2.84 -3.64 1.69
CA SER A 58 -3.81 -4.12 0.70
C SER A 58 -4.37 -5.47 1.14
N PHE A 59 -5.69 -5.64 1.05
CA PHE A 59 -6.38 -6.89 1.34
C PHE A 59 -5.86 -8.04 0.46
N TYR A 60 -5.42 -7.71 -0.75
CA TYR A 60 -4.94 -8.68 -1.72
C TYR A 60 -3.50 -9.14 -1.45
N TYR A 61 -2.72 -8.38 -0.67
CA TYR A 61 -1.27 -8.57 -0.58
C TYR A 61 -0.85 -9.97 -0.11
N ASP A 62 -1.48 -10.47 0.95
CA ASP A 62 -1.22 -11.82 1.48
C ASP A 62 -2.16 -12.90 0.90
N LYS A 63 -3.12 -12.51 0.05
CA LYS A 63 -4.16 -13.41 -0.50
C LYS A 63 -3.90 -13.83 -1.95
N MET A 64 -3.13 -13.02 -2.67
CA MET A 64 -2.84 -13.19 -4.08
C MET A 64 -1.34 -13.04 -4.30
N THR A 65 -0.78 -13.91 -5.13
CA THR A 65 0.59 -13.76 -5.62
C THR A 65 0.75 -12.44 -6.37
N ILE A 66 1.98 -11.96 -6.53
CA ILE A 66 2.25 -10.76 -7.33
C ILE A 66 1.70 -10.85 -8.76
N ILE A 67 1.71 -12.05 -9.37
CA ILE A 67 1.19 -12.28 -10.73
C ILE A 67 -0.34 -12.14 -10.73
N GLU A 68 -1.03 -12.73 -9.76
CA GLU A 68 -2.49 -12.62 -9.63
C GLU A 68 -2.92 -11.18 -9.37
N ARG A 69 -2.21 -10.45 -8.50
CA ARG A 69 -2.47 -9.03 -8.25
C ARG A 69 -2.26 -8.16 -9.48
N ARG A 70 -1.20 -8.44 -10.25
CA ARG A 70 -0.94 -7.76 -11.52
C ARG A 70 -2.05 -8.03 -12.53
N ASN A 71 -2.49 -9.27 -12.67
CA ASN A 71 -3.60 -9.64 -13.54
C ASN A 71 -4.93 -9.00 -13.09
N HIS A 72 -5.15 -8.89 -11.77
CA HIS A 72 -6.30 -8.18 -11.20
C HIS A 72 -6.26 -6.71 -11.62
N CYS A 73 -5.13 -6.01 -11.45
CA CYS A 73 -5.00 -4.62 -11.86
C CYS A 73 -5.20 -4.43 -13.37
N ILE A 74 -4.64 -5.31 -14.21
CA ILE A 74 -4.83 -5.24 -15.67
C ILE A 74 -6.29 -5.45 -16.06
N LYS A 75 -7.00 -6.36 -15.36
CA LYS A 75 -8.41 -6.63 -15.60
C LYS A 75 -9.32 -5.49 -15.12
N GLU A 76 -9.02 -4.83 -14.02
CA GLU A 76 -9.88 -3.76 -13.51
C GLU A 76 -9.58 -2.40 -14.18
N TYR A 77 -8.34 -2.18 -14.62
CA TYR A 77 -7.86 -0.89 -15.16
C TYR A 77 -7.23 -1.02 -16.54
N TYR A 78 -7.81 -1.87 -17.39
CA TYR A 78 -7.42 -2.18 -18.78
C TYR A 78 -6.58 -1.05 -19.42
N ASP A 79 -5.34 -1.38 -19.83
CA ASP A 79 -4.30 -0.53 -20.46
C ASP A 79 -3.15 -0.01 -19.58
N LEU A 80 -2.99 -0.50 -18.34
CA LEU A 80 -1.82 -0.12 -17.53
C LEU A 80 -0.52 -0.83 -17.97
N ALA A 81 0.39 -0.10 -18.60
CA ALA A 81 1.76 -0.53 -18.85
C ALA A 81 2.65 -0.24 -17.63
N PHE A 82 2.69 -1.16 -16.66
CA PHE A 82 3.44 -1.00 -15.39
C PHE A 82 4.90 -0.57 -15.58
N GLU A 83 5.54 -1.06 -16.64
CA GLU A 83 6.92 -0.73 -16.99
C GLU A 83 7.14 0.77 -17.23
N GLU A 84 6.16 1.49 -17.77
CA GLU A 84 6.22 2.94 -18.02
C GLU A 84 6.13 3.74 -16.71
N TYR A 85 5.51 3.15 -15.68
CA TYR A 85 5.28 3.78 -14.38
C TYR A 85 6.23 3.25 -13.29
N LYS A 86 7.36 2.66 -13.66
CA LYS A 86 8.34 2.14 -12.69
C LYS A 86 8.82 3.21 -11.69
N TRP A 87 8.93 4.47 -12.12
CA TRP A 87 9.27 5.59 -11.23
C TRP A 87 8.18 5.87 -10.18
N VAL A 88 6.93 5.50 -10.43
CA VAL A 88 5.83 5.57 -9.45
C VAL A 88 5.98 4.45 -8.42
N GLU A 89 6.37 3.23 -8.82
CA GLU A 89 6.76 2.16 -7.88
C GLU A 89 7.90 2.62 -6.96
N GLU A 90 8.95 3.22 -7.53
CA GLU A 90 10.09 3.75 -6.77
C GLU A 90 9.67 4.84 -5.79
N PHE A 91 8.85 5.80 -6.24
CA PHE A 91 8.26 6.81 -5.37
C PHE A 91 7.43 6.19 -4.24
N TYR A 92 6.61 5.18 -4.54
CA TYR A 92 5.76 4.52 -3.57
C TYR A 92 6.59 3.85 -2.46
N LEU A 93 7.64 3.12 -2.85
CA LEU A 93 8.54 2.46 -1.93
C LEU A 93 9.30 3.47 -1.05
N ASP A 94 9.76 4.59 -1.61
CA ASP A 94 10.58 5.58 -0.89
C ASP A 94 9.75 6.54 -0.02
N LYS A 95 8.60 6.99 -0.51
CA LYS A 95 7.81 8.08 0.10
C LYS A 95 6.56 7.62 0.82
N ILE A 96 5.99 6.47 0.45
CA ILE A 96 4.76 5.95 1.07
C ILE A 96 5.08 4.82 2.05
N LEU A 97 5.94 3.87 1.66
CA LEU A 97 6.40 2.77 2.51
C LEU A 97 7.67 3.11 3.28
N ILE A 98 7.64 4.20 4.05
CA ILE A 98 8.81 4.76 4.77
C ILE A 98 9.38 3.79 5.84
N ASN A 99 8.58 2.84 6.34
CA ASN A 99 9.02 1.96 7.41
C ASN A 99 9.93 0.83 6.88
N GLU A 100 11.18 0.79 7.35
CA GLU A 100 12.19 -0.19 6.91
C GLU A 100 11.76 -1.66 7.13
N ASP A 101 11.05 -1.98 8.22
CA ASP A 101 10.57 -3.35 8.45
C ASP A 101 9.52 -3.76 7.40
N ILE A 102 8.65 -2.82 7.02
CA ILE A 102 7.64 -3.03 5.97
C ILE A 102 8.33 -3.15 4.61
N LEU A 103 9.28 -2.27 4.31
CA LEU A 103 10.05 -2.29 3.07
C LEU A 103 10.82 -3.60 2.89
N HIS A 104 11.53 -4.06 3.93
CA HIS A 104 12.26 -5.32 3.90
C HIS A 104 11.33 -6.52 3.72
N TYR A 105 10.17 -6.54 4.38
CA TYR A 105 9.18 -7.59 4.18
C TYR A 105 8.72 -7.65 2.71
N VAL A 106 8.35 -6.50 2.13
CA VAL A 106 7.90 -6.40 0.73
C VAL A 106 8.96 -6.89 -0.24
N GLN A 107 10.21 -6.45 -0.06
CA GLN A 107 11.33 -6.83 -0.93
C GLN A 107 11.65 -8.33 -0.83
N LEU A 108 11.64 -8.89 0.38
CA LEU A 108 11.89 -10.32 0.60
C LEU A 108 10.77 -11.17 0.02
N LEU A 109 9.50 -10.75 0.16
CA LEU A 109 8.36 -11.48 -0.37
C LEU A 109 8.41 -11.52 -1.90
N LYS A 110 8.63 -10.36 -2.55
CA LYS A 110 8.79 -10.27 -4.01
C LYS A 110 9.91 -11.19 -4.49
N LYS A 111 11.06 -11.20 -3.80
CA LYS A 111 12.19 -12.09 -4.14
C LYS A 111 11.81 -13.56 -4.00
N PHE A 112 11.15 -13.93 -2.92
CA PHE A 112 10.70 -15.30 -2.67
C PHE A 112 9.72 -15.78 -3.76
N GLU A 113 8.70 -14.98 -4.07
CA GLU A 113 7.71 -15.32 -5.11
C GLU A 113 8.37 -15.50 -6.48
N MET A 114 9.30 -14.62 -6.84
CA MET A 114 10.05 -14.73 -8.10
C MET A 114 10.95 -15.97 -8.14
N SER A 115 11.67 -16.26 -7.05
CA SER A 115 12.54 -17.44 -6.96
C SER A 115 11.75 -18.75 -7.08
N VAL A 116 10.60 -18.85 -6.39
CA VAL A 116 9.71 -20.02 -6.50
C VAL A 116 9.17 -20.18 -7.93
N ALA A 117 8.83 -19.08 -8.60
CA ALA A 117 8.23 -19.14 -9.94
C ALA A 117 9.24 -19.43 -11.07
N MET A 118 10.50 -19.02 -10.93
CA MET A 118 11.45 -18.94 -12.05
C MET A 118 12.73 -19.75 -11.90
N ASP A 119 13.10 -20.16 -10.68
CA ASP A 119 14.40 -20.78 -10.43
C ASP A 119 14.28 -22.31 -10.26
N SER A 120 14.73 -23.05 -11.29
CA SER A 120 14.76 -24.51 -11.29
C SER A 120 15.73 -25.12 -10.27
N LYS A 121 16.64 -24.31 -9.70
CA LYS A 121 17.58 -24.70 -8.63
C LYS A 121 17.07 -24.31 -7.24
N TYR A 122 15.89 -23.71 -7.14
CA TYR A 122 15.28 -23.34 -5.87
C TYR A 122 14.77 -24.59 -5.15
N THR A 123 15.54 -25.06 -4.17
CA THR A 123 15.24 -26.31 -3.46
C THR A 123 14.15 -26.11 -2.40
N VAL A 124 13.47 -27.20 -2.04
CA VAL A 124 12.47 -27.20 -0.95
C VAL A 124 13.08 -26.71 0.37
N GLN A 125 14.33 -27.07 0.66
CA GLN A 125 15.05 -26.58 1.85
C GLN A 125 15.27 -25.06 1.80
N LYS A 126 15.64 -24.50 0.64
CA LYS A 126 15.84 -23.05 0.51
C LYS A 126 14.53 -22.29 0.62
N ALA A 127 13.46 -22.83 0.03
CA ALA A 127 12.11 -22.28 0.17
C ALA A 127 11.64 -22.28 1.63
N ALA A 128 11.93 -23.33 2.40
CA ALA A 128 11.59 -23.38 3.82
C ALA A 128 12.33 -22.32 4.64
N GLN A 129 13.63 -22.11 4.40
CA GLN A 129 14.42 -21.08 5.08
C GLN A 129 13.92 -19.67 4.78
N ASP A 130 13.65 -19.38 3.50
CA ASP A 130 13.18 -18.06 3.10
C ASP A 130 11.75 -17.81 3.63
N LYS A 131 10.90 -18.85 3.73
CA LYS A 131 9.58 -18.77 4.38
C LYS A 131 9.68 -18.42 5.87
N GLU A 132 10.60 -19.02 6.61
CA GLU A 132 10.84 -18.68 8.02
C GLU A 132 11.30 -17.23 8.18
N ALA A 133 12.22 -16.77 7.33
CA ALA A 133 12.64 -15.37 7.32
C ALA A 133 11.44 -14.44 7.05
N LEU A 134 10.60 -14.78 6.06
CA LEU A 134 9.39 -14.01 5.75
C LEU A 134 8.42 -13.93 6.94
N ILE A 135 8.23 -15.01 7.70
CA ILE A 135 7.36 -15.01 8.87
C ILE A 135 7.86 -14.00 9.92
N ILE A 136 9.17 -13.95 10.16
CA ILE A 136 9.77 -13.02 11.13
C ILE A 136 9.59 -11.56 10.68
N PHE A 137 9.89 -11.26 9.41
CA PHE A 137 9.73 -9.91 8.87
C PHE A 137 8.26 -9.49 8.80
N ARG A 138 7.36 -10.41 8.47
CA ARG A 138 5.91 -10.17 8.50
C ARG A 138 5.46 -9.77 9.90
N GLN A 139 5.86 -10.50 10.93
CA GLN A 139 5.49 -10.17 12.31
C GLN A 139 5.97 -8.77 12.70
N LYS A 140 7.19 -8.38 12.32
CA LYS A 140 7.71 -7.03 12.56
C LYS A 140 6.92 -5.97 11.80
N ALA A 141 6.72 -6.16 10.50
CA ALA A 141 5.97 -5.24 9.64
C ALA A 141 4.54 -5.00 10.17
N TYR A 142 3.80 -6.08 10.44
CA TYR A 142 2.43 -6.00 10.97
C TYR A 142 2.35 -5.42 12.37
N ALA A 143 3.37 -5.62 13.22
CA ALA A 143 3.44 -4.93 14.51
C ALA A 143 3.56 -3.41 14.35
N GLN A 144 4.28 -2.93 13.33
CA GLN A 144 4.36 -1.49 13.04
C GLN A 144 3.05 -0.96 12.45
N ILE A 145 2.41 -1.70 11.54
CA ILE A 145 1.09 -1.36 10.98
C ILE A 145 0.05 -1.23 12.09
N ASN A 146 -0.05 -2.22 12.97
CA ASN A 146 -0.99 -2.21 14.09
C ASN A 146 -0.69 -1.09 15.12
N LYS A 147 0.59 -0.73 15.31
CA LYS A 147 0.97 0.44 16.13
C LYS A 147 0.49 1.76 15.52
N ALA A 148 0.57 1.90 14.20
CA ALA A 148 0.06 3.08 13.50
C ALA A 148 -1.48 3.19 13.62
N GLU A 149 -2.20 2.07 13.53
CA GLU A 149 -3.66 2.04 13.76
C GLU A 149 -4.05 2.35 15.22
N THR A 150 -3.20 2.00 16.19
CA THR A 150 -3.44 2.25 17.62
C THR A 150 -2.95 3.59 18.12
N LEU A 151 -2.19 4.36 17.32
CA LEU A 151 -2.01 5.79 17.54
C LEU A 151 -3.36 6.48 17.30
N THR A 152 -4.20 6.45 18.33
CA THR A 152 -5.32 7.37 18.44
C THR A 152 -4.71 8.74 18.31
N ILE A 153 -4.94 9.40 17.18
CA ILE A 153 -4.77 10.84 17.08
C ILE A 153 -5.80 11.37 18.06
N GLN A 154 -5.42 11.48 19.33
CA GLN A 154 -6.09 12.36 20.28
C GLN A 154 -5.89 13.74 19.68
N GLY A 155 -6.73 14.10 18.72
CA GLY A 155 -7.11 15.49 18.54
C GLY A 155 -7.56 15.91 19.92
N LYS A 156 -6.68 16.59 20.65
CA LYS A 156 -7.03 17.25 21.90
C LYS A 156 -8.37 17.88 21.63
N LYS A 157 -9.41 17.51 22.40
CA LYS A 157 -10.74 18.10 22.34
C LYS A 157 -10.52 19.60 22.18
N GLN A 158 -10.73 20.14 20.97
CA GLN A 158 -10.43 21.54 20.72
C GLN A 158 -11.29 22.32 21.70
N PRO A 159 -10.73 23.25 22.50
CA PRO A 159 -11.53 24.03 23.43
C PRO A 159 -12.64 24.69 22.59
N GLY A 160 -13.86 24.25 22.86
CA GLY A 160 -15.00 24.55 22.00
C GLY A 160 -15.09 26.03 21.70
N LEU A 161 -15.45 26.32 20.46
CA LEU A 161 -15.95 27.58 19.94
C LEU A 161 -17.25 28.04 20.68
N LEU A 162 -17.23 28.11 22.01
CA LEU A 162 -18.31 28.64 22.86
C LEU A 162 -17.76 29.49 24.02
N ALA A 163 -16.64 30.19 23.82
CA ALA A 163 -16.20 31.28 24.71
C ALA A 163 -16.45 32.67 24.09
N ARG A 164 -17.40 32.80 23.15
CA ARG A 164 -17.89 34.08 22.63
C ARG A 164 -19.40 34.08 22.45
N THR A 165 -20.10 34.20 23.56
CA THR A 165 -21.36 34.97 23.59
C THR A 165 -21.28 35.91 24.79
N LYS A 166 -21.02 37.19 24.49
CA LYS A 166 -21.37 38.30 25.38
C LYS A 166 -22.84 38.65 25.12
N LYS A 167 -23.50 39.12 26.19
CA LYS A 167 -24.83 39.74 26.33
C LYS A 167 -25.92 38.77 26.84
N PHE A 168 -26.69 39.07 27.89
CA PHE A 168 -26.97 40.34 28.59
C PHE A 168 -26.76 40.23 30.09
#